data_AF-A0A350D924-F1
#
_entry.id   AF-A0A350D924-F1
#
_cell.length_a   1.000
_cell.length_b   1.000
_cell.length_c   1.000
_cell.angle_alpha   90.00
_cell.angle_beta   90.00
_cell.angle_gamma   90.00
#
_symmetry.space_group_name_H-M   'P 1'
#
loop_
_entity.id
_entity.type
_entity.pdbx_description
1 polymer ?
#
loop_
_entity_poly.entity_id
_entity_poly.type
_entity_poly.pdbx_seq_one_letter_code
_entity_poly.pdbx_strand_id
1 'polypeptide(L)'
;MNFREQLWSSPLSFKVLNFLGAASPFILLIVMVMVIGWAKSSGRIKLTPIIIVGFVLIWFVLSIFFNCFLFSVAPPYRLSYEEYARARENATRGNIGALRGCIEKYYVQNGEWPKRLDGDNFINFLCEGSGPKELPNALLRPDVKNNRSNQVTHRTINDLNSTGGWLYDSTTGKIWINHTANDSKGVPYSSY
;
A
#
# COMPACT_ATOMS: atom_id res chain seq x y z
N MET A 1 30.12 -7.67 7.39
CA MET A 1 28.87 -6.92 7.09
C MET A 1 29.27 -5.47 6.86
N ASN A 2 29.26 -5.01 5.61
CA ASN A 2 29.93 -3.78 5.18
C ASN A 2 29.06 -2.54 5.44
N PHE A 3 29.64 -1.51 6.09
CA PHE A 3 29.00 -0.21 6.41
C PHE A 3 28.41 0.51 5.18
N ARG A 4 28.87 0.16 3.97
CA ARG A 4 28.31 0.66 2.70
C ARG A 4 26.91 0.16 2.37
N GLU A 5 26.48 -1.00 2.88
CA GLU A 5 25.14 -1.52 2.57
C GLU A 5 24.04 -0.94 3.48
N GLN A 6 24.40 -0.39 4.64
CA GLN A 6 23.45 0.12 5.63
C GLN A 6 22.94 1.53 5.31
N LEU A 7 23.64 2.27 4.45
CA LEU A 7 23.24 3.62 4.03
C LEU A 7 22.13 3.63 2.97
N TRP A 8 21.98 2.55 2.20
CA TRP A 8 20.99 2.45 1.11
C TRP A 8 19.65 1.84 1.52
N SER A 9 19.56 1.24 2.71
CA SER A 9 18.34 0.56 3.19
C SER A 9 17.40 1.46 4.00
N SER A 10 17.75 2.73 4.23
CA SER A 10 16.92 3.62 5.05
C SER A 10 15.81 4.28 4.21
N PRO A 11 14.53 4.15 4.58
CA PRO A 11 13.41 4.77 3.86
C PRO A 11 13.45 6.31 3.90
N LEU A 12 14.25 6.90 4.81
CA LEU A 12 14.48 8.34 4.88
C LEU A 12 15.40 8.84 3.76
N SER A 13 16.47 8.11 3.43
CA SER A 13 17.43 8.53 2.40
C SER A 13 16.78 8.61 1.02
N PHE A 14 15.88 7.67 0.70
CA PHE A 14 15.14 7.64 -0.56
C PHE A 14 14.11 8.77 -0.68
N LYS A 15 13.44 9.13 0.42
CA LYS A 15 12.49 10.24 0.44
C LYS A 15 13.18 11.59 0.29
N VAL A 16 14.35 11.79 0.92
CA VAL A 16 15.14 13.01 0.79
C VAL A 16 15.73 13.13 -0.63
N LEU A 17 16.19 12.03 -1.24
CA LEU A 17 16.68 12.04 -2.61
C LEU A 17 15.57 12.30 -3.63
N ASN A 18 14.37 11.75 -3.44
CA ASN A 18 13.21 12.03 -4.30
C ASN A 18 12.68 13.46 -4.11
N PHE A 19 12.73 14.00 -2.89
CA PHE A 19 12.30 15.37 -2.62
C PHE A 19 13.29 16.41 -3.19
N LEU A 20 14.60 16.14 -3.11
CA LEU A 20 15.63 16.98 -3.74
C LEU A 20 15.68 16.81 -5.26
N GLY A 21 15.46 15.60 -5.78
CA GLY A 21 15.42 15.32 -7.22
C GLY A 21 14.23 15.96 -7.94
N ALA A 22 13.04 15.95 -7.32
CA ALA A 22 11.84 16.54 -7.92
C ALA A 22 11.78 18.07 -7.79
N ALA A 23 12.33 18.63 -6.70
CA ALA A 23 12.32 20.09 -6.47
C ALA A 23 13.47 20.83 -7.17
N SER A 24 14.57 20.15 -7.50
CA SER A 24 15.80 20.76 -8.03
C SER A 24 15.60 21.57 -9.32
N PRO A 25 14.98 21.06 -10.40
CA PRO A 25 14.93 21.80 -11.66
C PRO A 25 13.91 22.95 -11.64
N PHE A 26 12.82 22.83 -10.89
CA PHE A 26 11.80 23.88 -10.79
C PHE A 26 12.27 25.06 -9.94
N ILE A 27 12.93 24.80 -8.80
CA ILE A 27 13.49 25.88 -7.96
C ILE A 27 14.61 26.60 -8.71
N LEU A 28 15.48 25.87 -9.41
CA LEU A 28 16.52 26.48 -10.26
C LEU A 28 15.93 27.31 -11.40
N LEU A 29 14.84 26.86 -12.02
CA LEU A 29 14.13 27.63 -13.05
C LEU A 29 13.55 28.93 -12.47
N ILE A 30 12.91 28.88 -11.30
CA ILE A 30 12.34 30.06 -10.64
C ILE A 30 13.45 31.05 -10.29
N VAL A 31 14.53 30.60 -9.65
CA VAL A 31 15.68 31.43 -9.30
C VAL A 31 16.30 32.04 -10.57
N MET A 32 16.42 31.27 -11.64
CA MET A 32 17.00 31.76 -12.88
C MET A 32 16.11 32.79 -13.59
N VAL A 33 14.79 32.58 -13.63
CA VAL A 33 13.82 33.56 -14.15
C VAL A 33 13.87 34.85 -13.33
N MET A 34 13.98 34.74 -12.00
CA MET A 34 14.16 35.90 -11.12
C MET A 34 15.47 36.64 -11.39
N VAL A 35 16.59 35.94 -11.58
CA VAL A 35 17.90 36.53 -11.89
C VAL A 35 17.89 37.22 -13.27
N ILE A 36 17.28 36.60 -14.29
CA ILE A 36 17.13 37.20 -15.62
C ILE A 36 16.23 38.44 -15.56
N GLY A 37 15.11 38.37 -14.83
CA GLY A 37 14.22 39.51 -14.61
C GLY A 37 14.93 40.68 -13.93
N TRP A 38 15.73 40.39 -12.90
CA TRP A 38 16.55 41.39 -12.21
C TRP A 38 17.66 41.98 -13.10
N ALA A 39 18.34 41.15 -13.90
CA ALA A 39 19.37 41.59 -14.83
C ALA A 39 18.83 42.47 -15.97
N LYS A 40 17.59 42.20 -16.42
CA LYS A 40 16.87 43.03 -17.39
C LYS A 40 16.45 44.38 -16.78
N SER A 41 15.90 44.36 -15.57
CA SER A 41 15.48 45.57 -14.84
C SER A 41 16.64 46.52 -14.55
N SER A 42 17.84 45.97 -14.28
CA SER A 42 19.06 46.75 -14.04
C SER A 42 19.74 47.31 -15.30
N GLY A 43 19.19 47.07 -16.50
CA GLY A 43 19.73 47.59 -17.77
C GLY A 43 21.08 47.01 -18.18
N ARG A 44 21.55 45.96 -17.49
CA ARG A 44 22.89 45.39 -17.67
C ARG A 44 23.01 44.49 -18.90
N ILE A 45 21.89 44.02 -19.45
CA ILE A 45 21.89 43.06 -20.56
C ILE A 45 20.71 43.33 -21.51
N LYS A 46 21.01 43.44 -22.81
CA LYS A 46 19.99 43.42 -23.87
C LYS A 46 19.76 41.99 -24.33
N LEU A 47 18.98 41.21 -23.57
CA LEU A 47 18.52 39.90 -24.05
C LEU A 47 17.47 40.08 -25.14
N THR A 48 17.77 39.59 -26.34
CA THR A 48 16.78 39.47 -27.41
C THR A 48 15.82 38.32 -27.09
N PRO A 49 14.53 38.42 -27.47
CA PRO A 49 13.53 37.39 -27.18
C PRO A 49 13.92 36.00 -27.73
N ILE A 50 14.68 35.96 -28.82
CA ILE A 50 15.20 34.74 -29.43
C ILE A 50 16.12 33.96 -28.47
N ILE A 51 16.98 34.64 -27.71
CA ILE A 51 17.91 34.00 -26.76
C ILE A 51 17.13 33.38 -25.60
N ILE A 52 16.07 34.05 -25.13
CA ILE A 52 15.21 33.55 -24.04
C ILE A 52 14.49 32.28 -24.47
N VAL A 53 13.89 32.28 -25.67
CA VAL A 53 13.20 31.10 -26.21
C VAL A 53 14.15 29.93 -26.40
N GLY A 54 15.34 30.17 -26.97
CA GLY A 54 16.34 29.13 -27.17
C GLY A 54 16.80 28.49 -25.87
N PHE A 55 17.02 29.29 -24.82
CA PHE A 55 17.42 28.79 -23.51
C PHE A 55 16.32 27.92 -22.85
N VAL A 56 15.07 28.39 -22.87
CA VAL A 56 13.92 27.64 -22.31
C VAL A 56 13.76 26.29 -23.02
N LEU A 57 13.96 26.25 -24.33
CA LEU A 57 13.82 25.03 -25.13
C LEU A 57 14.93 24.01 -24.81
N ILE A 58 16.18 24.46 -24.72
CA ILE A 58 17.32 23.61 -24.33
C ILE A 58 17.13 23.05 -22.92
N TRP A 59 16.71 23.91 -21.98
CA TRP A 59 16.44 23.49 -20.60
C TRP A 59 15.35 22.43 -20.53
N PHE A 60 14.27 22.60 -21.28
CA PHE A 60 13.16 21.65 -21.32
C PHE A 60 13.60 20.28 -21.88
N VAL A 61 14.38 20.27 -22.97
CA VAL A 61 14.91 19.04 -23.56
C VAL A 61 15.84 18.31 -22.59
N LEU A 62 16.75 19.03 -21.91
CA LEU A 62 17.63 18.45 -20.91
C LEU A 62 16.85 17.85 -19.73
N SER A 63 15.82 18.55 -19.23
CA SER A 63 14.96 18.06 -18.15
C SER A 63 14.26 16.75 -18.52
N ILE A 64 13.70 16.66 -19.73
CA ILE A 64 13.08 15.42 -20.21
C ILE A 64 14.11 14.29 -20.27
N PHE A 65 15.30 14.56 -20.82
CA PHE A 65 16.35 13.56 -20.92
C PHE A 65 16.78 13.01 -19.56
N PHE A 66 17.02 13.88 -18.57
CA PHE A 66 17.37 13.45 -17.21
C PHE A 66 16.25 12.64 -16.54
N ASN A 67 14.99 13.05 -16.71
CA ASN A 67 13.86 12.29 -16.18
C ASN A 67 13.79 10.90 -16.81
N CYS A 68 13.88 10.78 -18.14
CA CYS A 68 13.90 9.48 -18.82
C CYS A 68 15.06 8.59 -18.36
N PHE A 69 16.24 9.17 -18.14
CA PHE A 69 17.39 8.43 -17.63
C PHE A 69 17.18 7.92 -16.21
N LEU A 70 16.63 8.76 -15.31
CA LEU A 70 16.29 8.34 -13.94
C LEU A 70 15.26 7.21 -13.94
N PHE A 71 14.26 7.26 -14.82
CA PHE A 71 13.29 6.18 -14.99
C PHE A 71 13.91 4.89 -15.56
N SER A 72 14.92 5.00 -16.43
CA SER A 72 15.62 3.86 -17.04
C SER A 72 16.58 3.18 -16.06
N VAL A 73 17.26 3.97 -15.22
CA VAL A 73 18.25 3.46 -14.24
C VAL A 73 17.60 3.04 -12.92
N ALA A 74 16.38 3.50 -12.62
CA ALA A 74 15.60 2.95 -11.53
C ALA A 74 15.41 1.44 -11.78
N PRO A 75 16.06 0.56 -11.00
CA PRO A 75 15.93 -0.87 -11.23
C PRO A 75 14.44 -1.23 -11.12
N PRO A 76 13.92 -2.15 -11.96
CA PRO A 76 12.60 -2.71 -11.77
C PRO A 76 12.61 -3.36 -10.40
N TYR A 77 11.93 -2.69 -9.48
CA TYR A 77 11.69 -3.02 -8.09
C TYR A 77 11.51 -4.53 -7.96
N ARG A 78 12.59 -5.23 -7.55
CA ARG A 78 12.50 -6.60 -7.00
C ARG A 78 11.64 -6.67 -5.73
N LEU A 79 11.17 -5.52 -5.28
CA LEU A 79 10.09 -5.28 -4.33
C LEU A 79 8.72 -5.81 -4.80
N SER A 80 8.51 -6.07 -6.09
CA SER A 80 7.14 -6.20 -6.60
C SER A 80 6.37 -7.42 -6.10
N TYR A 81 6.99 -8.59 -5.93
CA TYR A 81 6.25 -9.81 -5.56
C TYR A 81 6.18 -10.04 -4.05
N GLU A 82 7.32 -10.05 -3.34
CA GLU A 82 7.34 -10.33 -1.91
C GLU A 82 6.70 -9.22 -1.08
N GLU A 83 6.89 -7.95 -1.45
CA GLU A 83 6.23 -6.85 -0.73
C GLU A 83 4.75 -6.80 -1.02
N TYR A 84 4.33 -7.14 -2.24
CA TYR A 84 2.92 -7.28 -2.58
C TYR A 84 2.26 -8.43 -1.79
N ALA A 85 2.92 -9.58 -1.71
CA ALA A 85 2.52 -10.69 -0.86
C ALA A 85 2.40 -10.26 0.61
N ARG A 86 3.42 -9.59 1.15
CA ARG A 86 3.43 -9.09 2.54
C ARG A 86 2.34 -8.05 2.79
N ALA A 87 2.07 -7.16 1.83
CA ALA A 87 1.01 -6.17 1.93
C ALA A 87 -0.37 -6.84 2.01
N ARG A 88 -0.61 -7.88 1.20
CA ARG A 88 -1.84 -8.70 1.25
C ARG A 88 -1.99 -9.41 2.60
N GLU A 89 -0.91 -10.02 3.10
CA GLU A 89 -0.92 -10.69 4.41
C GLU A 89 -1.21 -9.71 5.56
N ASN A 90 -0.60 -8.52 5.52
CA ASN A 90 -0.85 -7.46 6.50
C ASN A 90 -2.29 -6.94 6.42
N ALA A 91 -2.84 -6.77 5.22
CA ALA A 91 -4.24 -6.40 5.04
C ALA A 91 -5.17 -7.47 5.63
N THR A 92 -4.87 -8.75 5.43
CA THR A 92 -5.66 -9.85 6.02
C THR A 92 -5.60 -9.86 7.54
N ARG A 93 -4.41 -9.60 8.13
CA ARG A 93 -4.26 -9.43 9.58
C ARG A 93 -5.06 -8.23 10.12
N GLY A 94 -5.12 -7.14 9.37
CA GLY A 94 -6.00 -6.01 9.71
C GLY A 94 -7.48 -6.41 9.66
N ASN A 95 -7.88 -7.10 8.59
CA ASN A 95 -9.26 -7.52 8.38
C ASN A 95 -9.73 -8.50 9.46
N ILE A 96 -8.92 -9.50 9.85
CA ILE A 96 -9.31 -10.44 10.92
C ILE A 96 -9.41 -9.74 12.28
N GLY A 97 -8.52 -8.79 12.57
CA GLY A 97 -8.59 -7.97 13.79
C GLY A 97 -9.88 -7.13 13.85
N ALA A 98 -10.24 -6.50 12.74
CA ALA A 98 -11.50 -5.75 12.63
C ALA A 98 -12.72 -6.67 12.81
N LEU A 99 -12.73 -7.83 12.17
CA LEU A 99 -13.82 -8.81 12.30
C LEU A 99 -13.98 -9.32 13.74
N ARG A 100 -12.88 -9.63 14.44
CA ARG A 100 -12.91 -10.01 15.86
C ARG A 100 -13.55 -8.92 16.71
N GLY A 101 -13.14 -7.67 16.54
CA GLY A 101 -13.73 -6.54 17.26
C GLY A 101 -15.23 -6.39 16.98
N CYS A 102 -15.67 -6.60 15.75
CA CYS A 102 -17.09 -6.56 15.40
C CYS A 102 -17.89 -7.72 16.00
N ILE A 103 -17.34 -8.94 16.00
CA ILE A 103 -17.96 -10.12 16.62
C ILE A 103 -18.10 -9.94 18.13
N GLU A 104 -17.06 -9.43 18.79
CA GLU A 104 -17.08 -9.12 20.23
C GLU A 104 -18.11 -8.04 20.55
N LYS A 105 -18.15 -6.95 19.76
CA LYS A 105 -19.15 -5.89 19.93
C LYS A 105 -20.58 -6.43 19.77
N TYR A 106 -20.81 -7.34 18.83
CA TYR A 106 -22.11 -7.99 18.66
C TYR A 106 -22.49 -8.82 19.89
N TYR A 107 -21.56 -9.59 20.44
CA TYR A 107 -21.78 -10.38 21.66
C TYR A 107 -22.13 -9.50 22.86
N VAL A 108 -21.40 -8.39 23.05
CA VAL A 108 -21.66 -7.44 24.14
C VAL A 108 -23.07 -6.85 24.06
N GLN A 109 -23.60 -6.63 22.86
CA GLN A 109 -24.93 -6.05 22.68
C GLN A 109 -26.07 -7.07 22.76
N ASN A 110 -25.88 -8.26 22.18
CA ASN A 110 -26.96 -9.26 22.06
C ASN A 110 -26.90 -10.36 23.14
N GLY A 111 -25.78 -10.49 23.84
CA GLY A 111 -25.54 -11.55 24.82
C GLY A 111 -25.28 -12.94 24.21
N GLU A 112 -25.27 -13.05 22.88
CA GLU A 112 -24.99 -14.28 22.16
C GLU A 112 -24.06 -14.05 20.97
N TRP A 113 -23.27 -15.06 20.61
CA TRP A 113 -22.41 -15.01 19.43
C TRP A 113 -23.25 -15.07 18.15
N PRO A 114 -22.87 -14.35 17.08
CA PRO A 114 -23.63 -14.38 15.84
C PRO A 114 -23.63 -15.79 15.25
N LYS A 115 -24.81 -16.38 15.02
CA LYS A 115 -24.90 -17.72 14.42
C LYS A 115 -24.30 -17.79 13.01
N ARG A 116 -24.29 -16.66 12.30
CA ARG A 116 -23.79 -16.50 10.94
C ARG A 116 -23.18 -15.12 10.72
N LEU A 117 -21.92 -15.06 10.28
CA LEU A 117 -21.26 -13.81 9.86
C LEU A 117 -21.71 -13.33 8.46
N ASP A 118 -22.17 -14.24 7.62
CA ASP A 118 -22.65 -13.98 6.25
C ASP A 118 -24.14 -13.63 6.19
N GLY A 119 -24.82 -13.59 7.34
CA GLY A 119 -26.25 -13.28 7.42
C GLY A 119 -26.54 -11.79 7.57
N ASP A 120 -27.71 -11.37 7.09
CA ASP A 120 -28.18 -9.97 7.09
C ASP A 120 -28.06 -9.30 8.46
N ASN A 121 -28.33 -10.02 9.55
CA ASN A 121 -28.29 -9.47 10.91
C ASN A 121 -26.89 -8.98 11.32
N PHE A 122 -25.84 -9.75 10.99
CA PHE A 122 -24.47 -9.37 11.34
C PHE A 122 -23.91 -8.34 10.35
N ILE A 123 -24.25 -8.48 9.06
CA ILE A 123 -23.83 -7.53 8.02
C ILE A 123 -24.43 -6.15 8.26
N ASN A 124 -25.71 -6.07 8.62
CA ASN A 124 -26.36 -4.80 8.97
C ASN A 124 -25.70 -4.16 10.21
N PHE A 125 -25.29 -4.98 11.18
CA PHE A 125 -24.54 -4.51 12.34
C PHE A 125 -23.14 -3.96 11.99
N LEU A 126 -22.43 -4.61 11.06
CA LEU A 126 -21.17 -4.09 10.51
C LEU A 126 -21.35 -2.74 9.80
N CYS A 127 -22.52 -2.52 9.18
CA CYS A 127 -22.83 -1.33 8.38
C CYS A 127 -23.32 -0.12 9.18
N GLU A 128 -23.67 -0.29 10.46
CA GLU A 128 -24.33 0.73 11.28
C GLU A 128 -23.50 2.02 11.45
N GLY A 129 -22.20 1.98 11.11
CA GLY A 129 -21.26 3.11 11.16
C GLY A 129 -20.62 3.52 9.84
N SER A 130 -21.26 3.31 8.67
CA SER A 130 -20.67 3.47 7.31
C SER A 130 -19.67 2.38 6.88
N GLY A 131 -19.69 1.24 7.58
CA GLY A 131 -18.84 0.09 7.28
C GLY A 131 -19.17 -0.58 5.93
N PRO A 132 -18.27 -1.45 5.44
CA PRO A 132 -18.50 -2.19 4.21
C PRO A 132 -19.74 -3.10 4.31
N LYS A 133 -20.56 -3.09 3.25
CA LYS A 133 -21.78 -3.92 3.12
C LYS A 133 -21.52 -5.42 2.96
N GLU A 134 -20.26 -5.81 2.92
CA GLU A 134 -19.84 -7.19 2.72
C GLU A 134 -18.62 -7.46 3.60
N LEU A 135 -18.42 -8.73 3.94
CA LEU A 135 -17.22 -9.15 4.64
C LEU A 135 -15.98 -8.86 3.79
N PRO A 136 -14.89 -8.35 4.41
CA PRO A 136 -13.65 -8.12 3.69
C PRO A 136 -13.10 -9.45 3.14
N ASN A 137 -12.37 -9.37 2.05
CA ASN A 137 -11.67 -10.54 1.51
C ASN A 137 -10.49 -10.93 2.40
N ALA A 138 -10.29 -12.23 2.60
CA ALA A 138 -9.01 -12.78 3.06
C ALA A 138 -8.05 -12.75 1.86
N LEU A 139 -7.01 -11.92 1.96
CA LEU A 139 -5.99 -11.71 0.94
C LEU A 139 -4.73 -12.50 1.32
N LEU A 140 -4.67 -13.75 0.87
CA LEU A 140 -3.49 -14.59 1.02
C LEU A 140 -2.46 -14.25 -0.06
N ARG A 141 -1.31 -14.89 0.04
CA ARG A 141 -0.24 -14.83 -0.96
C ARG A 141 -0.73 -15.16 -2.38
N PRO A 142 -0.25 -14.46 -3.44
CA PRO A 142 -0.74 -14.65 -4.80
C PRO A 142 -0.50 -16.06 -5.35
N ASP A 143 0.53 -16.77 -4.88
CA ASP A 143 0.89 -18.14 -5.27
C ASP A 143 0.01 -19.21 -4.64
N VAL A 144 -0.82 -18.84 -3.66
CA VAL A 144 -1.67 -19.77 -2.94
C VAL A 144 -3.02 -19.90 -3.63
N LYS A 145 -3.60 -21.10 -3.65
CA LYS A 145 -4.94 -21.33 -4.20
C LYS A 145 -5.98 -20.55 -3.39
N ASN A 146 -7.03 -20.06 -4.04
CA ASN A 146 -8.10 -19.30 -3.38
C ASN A 146 -7.58 -18.12 -2.54
N ASN A 147 -6.51 -17.46 -3.02
CA ASN A 147 -5.81 -16.39 -2.32
C ASN A 147 -6.64 -15.11 -2.08
N ARG A 148 -7.86 -15.06 -2.61
CA ARG A 148 -8.81 -13.97 -2.42
C ARG A 148 -10.20 -14.58 -2.34
N SER A 149 -10.76 -14.61 -1.15
CA SER A 149 -12.11 -15.09 -0.91
C SER A 149 -12.70 -14.36 0.29
N ASN A 150 -14.00 -14.10 0.25
CA ASN A 150 -14.82 -13.56 1.35
C ASN A 150 -15.76 -14.64 1.91
N GLN A 151 -15.66 -15.89 1.46
CA GLN A 151 -16.55 -16.96 1.90
C GLN A 151 -16.33 -17.26 3.38
N VAL A 152 -17.43 -17.50 4.09
CA VAL A 152 -17.40 -17.92 5.50
C VAL A 152 -17.82 -19.37 5.58
N THR A 153 -16.97 -20.18 6.22
CA THR A 153 -17.28 -21.55 6.58
C THR A 153 -17.54 -21.62 8.08
N HIS A 154 -18.73 -22.08 8.47
CA HIS A 154 -19.16 -22.18 9.88
C HIS A 154 -18.73 -23.53 10.46
N ARG A 155 -17.51 -23.62 10.97
CA ARG A 155 -16.87 -24.85 11.45
C ARG A 155 -15.76 -24.55 12.48
N THR A 156 -15.17 -25.60 13.02
CA THR A 156 -14.05 -25.51 13.98
C THR A 156 -12.71 -25.47 13.25
N ILE A 157 -11.64 -25.06 13.95
CA ILE A 157 -10.27 -25.05 13.41
C ILE A 157 -9.78 -26.42 12.91
N ASN A 158 -10.43 -27.53 13.32
CA ASN A 158 -10.09 -28.88 12.87
C ASN A 158 -10.58 -29.17 11.43
N ASP A 159 -11.44 -28.32 10.87
CA ASP A 159 -12.08 -28.50 9.56
C ASP A 159 -11.43 -27.65 8.43
N LEU A 160 -10.16 -27.27 8.57
CA LEU A 160 -9.45 -26.48 7.55
C LEU A 160 -9.39 -27.23 6.22
N ASN A 161 -9.79 -26.56 5.13
CA ASN A 161 -9.90 -27.21 3.81
C ASN A 161 -9.33 -26.39 2.63
N SER A 162 -8.60 -25.30 2.90
CA SER A 162 -7.97 -24.45 1.87
C SER A 162 -8.93 -23.90 0.82
N THR A 163 -10.20 -23.73 1.20
CA THR A 163 -11.20 -23.00 0.39
C THR A 163 -10.88 -21.50 0.34
N GLY A 164 -10.04 -20.99 1.24
CA GLY A 164 -9.80 -19.57 1.41
C GLY A 164 -10.95 -18.90 2.16
N GLY A 165 -10.82 -17.60 2.40
CA GLY A 165 -11.82 -16.84 3.16
C GLY A 165 -11.69 -17.09 4.66
N TRP A 166 -12.83 -17.16 5.33
CA TRP A 166 -12.95 -17.13 6.78
C TRP A 166 -13.51 -18.45 7.32
N LEU A 167 -12.97 -18.89 8.44
CA LEU A 167 -13.47 -20.00 9.23
C LEU A 167 -14.00 -19.43 10.54
N TYR A 168 -15.25 -19.68 10.86
CA TYR A 168 -15.91 -19.10 12.02
C TYR A 168 -16.56 -20.19 12.87
N ASP A 169 -16.31 -20.14 14.17
CA ASP A 169 -16.93 -20.99 15.17
C ASP A 169 -17.97 -20.19 15.97
N SER A 170 -19.25 -20.47 15.71
CA SER A 170 -20.38 -19.81 16.39
C SER A 170 -20.49 -20.14 17.87
N THR A 171 -19.85 -21.21 18.35
CA THR A 171 -19.88 -21.58 19.77
C THR A 171 -18.89 -20.76 20.58
N THR A 172 -17.70 -20.51 20.03
CA THR A 172 -16.64 -19.78 20.72
C THR A 172 -16.50 -18.31 20.30
N GLY A 173 -17.16 -17.91 19.21
CA GLY A 173 -17.01 -16.57 18.62
C GLY A 173 -15.68 -16.36 17.91
N LYS A 174 -14.84 -17.40 17.78
CA LYS A 174 -13.51 -17.29 17.18
C LYS A 174 -13.59 -17.35 15.66
N ILE A 175 -12.71 -16.58 15.03
CA ILE A 175 -12.56 -16.51 13.58
C ILE A 175 -11.09 -16.73 13.21
N TRP A 176 -10.88 -17.47 12.13
CA TRP A 176 -9.59 -17.81 11.54
C TRP A 176 -9.65 -17.68 10.01
N ILE A 177 -8.51 -17.81 9.36
CA ILE A 177 -8.43 -17.95 7.91
C ILE A 177 -8.64 -19.42 7.55
N ASN A 178 -9.54 -19.71 6.60
CA ASN A 178 -9.79 -21.08 6.14
C ASN A 178 -8.72 -21.54 5.13
N HIS A 179 -7.47 -21.67 5.58
CA HIS A 179 -6.37 -22.13 4.74
C HIS A 179 -5.29 -22.89 5.52
N THR A 180 -4.72 -23.94 4.93
CA THR A 180 -3.65 -24.77 5.52
C THR A 180 -2.23 -24.36 5.10
N ALA A 181 -2.08 -23.21 4.43
CA ALA A 181 -0.79 -22.79 3.89
C ALA A 181 -0.12 -21.84 4.89
N ASN A 182 1.18 -21.67 4.71
CA ASN A 182 1.99 -20.78 5.52
C ASN A 182 2.18 -19.43 4.83
N ASP A 183 2.34 -18.40 5.65
CA ASP A 183 2.66 -17.05 5.22
C ASP A 183 4.11 -16.93 4.71
N SER A 184 4.49 -15.72 4.29
CA SER A 184 5.87 -15.40 3.90
C SER A 184 6.93 -15.65 4.98
N LYS A 185 6.54 -15.82 6.25
CA LYS A 185 7.41 -16.10 7.41
C LYS A 185 7.34 -17.55 7.89
N GLY A 186 6.58 -18.42 7.23
CA GLY A 186 6.39 -19.81 7.64
C GLY A 186 5.34 -20.02 8.74
N VAL A 187 4.54 -19.00 9.08
CA VAL A 187 3.45 -19.08 10.05
C VAL A 187 2.17 -19.55 9.35
N PRO A 188 1.46 -20.57 9.86
CA PRO A 188 0.22 -21.03 9.24
C PRO A 188 -0.85 -19.94 9.28
N TYR A 189 -1.55 -19.72 8.17
CA TYR A 189 -2.60 -18.69 8.10
C TYR A 189 -3.72 -18.90 9.12
N SER A 190 -4.00 -20.15 9.49
CA SER A 190 -4.99 -20.51 10.50
C SER A 190 -4.62 -20.06 11.93
N SER A 191 -3.38 -19.66 12.21
CA SER A 191 -2.98 -19.16 13.54
C SER A 191 -3.13 -17.66 13.71
N TYR A 192 -3.56 -16.93 12.67
CA TYR A 192 -3.81 -15.48 12.76
C TYR A 192 -5.03 -15.18 13.62
#